data_AF-A0A1F4DTX8-F1
#
_entry.id   AF-A0A1F4DTX8-F1
#
_cell.length_a   1.000
_cell.length_b   1.000
_cell.length_c   1.000
_cell.angle_alpha   90.00
_cell.angle_beta   90.00
_cell.angle_gamma   90.00
#
_symmetry.space_group_name_H-M   'P 1'
#
loop_
_entity.id
_entity.type
_entity.pdbx_description
1 polymer ?
#
loop_
_entity_poly.entity_id
_entity_poly.type
_entity_poly.pdbx_seq_one_letter_code
_entity_poly.pdbx_strand_id
1 'polypeptide(L)'
;MRTTLDLPDELLKRAKIEAVHRGKSLRDLVGAALERELGQPSAPKPARKRARFPIFDSKAPGSLRLSNAGIAKLEAAEDVRRHGRAR
;
A
#
# COMPACT_ATOMS: atom_id res chain seq x y z
N MET A 1 33.47 9.39 4.68
CA MET A 1 34.27 9.46 5.93
C MET A 1 34.02 8.22 6.77
N ARG A 2 35.02 7.75 7.54
CA ARG A 2 34.88 6.64 8.49
C ARG A 2 34.69 7.24 9.88
N THR A 3 33.58 6.90 10.52
CA THR A 3 33.20 7.42 11.83
C THR A 3 33.00 6.24 12.76
N THR A 4 33.52 6.34 13.98
CA THR A 4 33.26 5.36 15.05
C THR A 4 32.16 5.93 15.93
N LEU A 5 31.08 5.17 16.12
CA LEU A 5 29.94 5.55 16.93
C LEU A 5 29.75 4.49 18.01
N ASP A 6 29.52 4.93 19.24
CA ASP A 6 29.10 4.03 20.30
C ASP A 6 27.59 3.79 20.19
N LEU A 7 27.19 2.52 20.09
CA LEU A 7 25.81 2.10 19.88
C LEU A 7 25.49 0.97 20.86
N PRO A 8 24.34 1.01 21.54
CA PRO A 8 23.91 -0.09 22.39
C PRO A 8 23.87 -1.41 21.59
N ASP A 9 24.38 -2.50 22.18
CA ASP A 9 24.46 -3.80 21.52
C ASP A 9 23.11 -4.27 20.96
N GLU A 10 22.04 -4.05 21.73
CA GLU A 10 20.68 -4.41 21.32
C GLU A 10 20.20 -3.62 20.10
N LEU A 11 20.60 -2.36 19.97
CA LEU A 11 20.29 -1.54 18.80
C LEU A 11 21.08 -2.04 17.58
N LEU A 12 22.36 -2.34 17.77
CA LEU A 12 23.21 -2.85 16.69
C LEU A 12 22.72 -4.20 16.15
N LYS A 13 22.27 -5.11 17.03
CA LYS A 13 21.67 -6.39 16.63
C LYS A 13 20.44 -6.18 15.74
N ARG A 14 19.49 -5.35 16.19
CA ARG A 14 18.26 -5.05 15.44
C ARG A 14 18.58 -4.40 14.09
N ALA A 15 19.53 -3.47 14.05
CA ALA A 15 19.95 -2.82 12.82
C ALA A 15 20.56 -3.81 11.82
N LYS A 16 21.36 -4.79 12.28
CA LYS A 16 21.91 -5.85 11.43
C LYS A 16 20.83 -6.75 10.86
N ILE A 17 19.86 -7.16 11.67
CA ILE A 17 18.71 -7.98 11.24
C ILE A 17 17.93 -7.25 10.15
N GLU A 18 17.61 -5.96 10.37
CA GLU A 18 16.94 -5.12 9.38
C GLU A 18 17.75 -4.94 8.09
N ALA A 19 19.07 -4.79 8.19
CA ALA A 19 19.93 -4.69 7.02
C ALA A 19 19.88 -5.96 6.15
N VAL A 20 19.91 -7.13 6.79
CA VAL A 20 19.77 -8.44 6.12
C VAL A 20 18.40 -8.58 5.47
N HIS A 21 17.31 -8.27 6.19
CA HIS A 21 15.96 -8.34 5.63
C HIS A 21 15.77 -7.44 4.40
N ARG A 22 16.45 -6.29 4.37
CA ARG A 22 16.39 -5.34 3.24
C ARG A 22 17.41 -5.66 2.14
N GLY A 23 18.25 -6.67 2.30
CA GLY A 23 19.32 -7.01 1.36
C GLY A 23 20.37 -5.91 1.20
N LYS A 24 20.60 -5.11 2.24
CA LYS A 24 21.54 -3.96 2.23
C LYS A 24 22.63 -4.13 3.27
N SER A 25 23.74 -3.43 3.09
CA SER A 25 24.76 -3.39 4.13
C SER A 25 24.31 -2.53 5.32
N LEU A 26 24.85 -2.80 6.51
CA LEU A 26 24.60 -1.97 7.70
C LEU A 26 25.00 -0.51 7.46
N ARG A 27 26.07 -0.28 6.68
CA ARG A 27 26.53 1.06 6.31
C ARG A 27 25.47 1.81 5.51
N ASP A 28 24.85 1.15 4.53
CA ASP A 28 23.80 1.77 3.69
C ASP A 28 22.55 2.06 4.51
N LEU A 29 22.21 1.17 5.45
CA LEU A 29 21.08 1.37 6.36
C LEU A 29 21.30 2.59 7.27
N VAL A 30 22.50 2.73 7.84
CA VAL A 30 22.86 3.87 8.69
C VAL A 30 22.91 5.16 7.87
N GLY A 31 23.50 5.13 6.66
CA GLY A 31 23.55 6.29 5.76
C GLY A 31 22.16 6.78 5.39
N ALA A 32 21.28 5.89 4.93
CA ALA A 32 19.90 6.23 4.60
C ALA A 32 19.08 6.70 5.82
N ALA A 33 19.41 6.21 7.03
CA ALA A 33 18.80 6.72 8.25
C ALA A 33 19.24 8.17 8.51
N LEU A 34 20.54 8.47 8.42
CA LEU A 34 21.07 9.83 8.61
C LEU A 34 20.54 10.80 7.55
N GLU A 35 20.50 10.39 6.29
CA GLU A 35 19.91 11.20 5.20
C GLU A 35 18.42 11.50 5.45
N ARG A 36 17.67 10.53 6.00
CA ARG A 36 16.28 10.76 6.36
C ARG A 36 16.15 11.73 7.53
N GLU A 37 16.94 11.57 8.60
CA GLU A 37 16.87 12.46 9.76
C GLU A 37 17.34 13.88 9.44
N LEU A 38 18.35 14.04 8.59
CA LEU A 38 18.92 15.34 8.22
C LEU A 38 18.17 16.01 7.04
N GLY A 39 17.58 15.22 6.15
CA GLY A 39 16.85 15.68 4.96
C GLY A 39 15.35 15.85 5.16
N GLN A 40 14.77 15.32 6.25
CA GLN A 40 13.41 15.63 6.64
C GLN A 40 13.43 16.76 7.68
N PRO A 41 13.16 18.04 7.32
CA PRO A 41 12.41 18.85 8.28
C PRO A 41 11.19 17.99 8.62
N SER A 42 10.90 17.81 9.90
CA SER A 42 9.77 17.01 10.40
C SER A 42 8.48 17.50 9.74
N ALA A 43 8.23 17.06 8.52
CA ALA A 43 7.02 17.34 7.79
C ALA A 43 6.04 16.40 8.49
N PRO A 44 5.02 16.94 9.18
CA PRO A 44 4.04 16.11 9.84
C PRO A 44 3.56 15.09 8.81
N LYS A 45 3.74 13.79 9.12
CA LYS A 45 3.20 12.71 8.29
C LYS A 45 1.79 13.15 7.93
N PRO A 46 1.45 13.35 6.64
CA PRO A 46 0.15 13.86 6.28
C PRO A 46 -0.86 12.94 6.95
N ALA A 47 -1.67 13.50 7.85
CA ALA A 47 -2.67 12.74 8.58
C ALA A 47 -3.42 11.92 7.53
N ARG A 48 -3.45 10.59 7.69
CA ARG A 48 -4.09 9.69 6.72
C ARG A 48 -5.53 10.17 6.55
N LYS A 49 -5.80 10.94 5.49
CA LYS A 49 -7.14 11.42 5.19
C LYS A 49 -7.97 10.18 4.91
N ARG A 50 -8.99 9.94 5.74
CA ARG A 50 -9.92 8.84 5.50
C ARG A 50 -10.58 9.10 4.15
N ALA A 51 -10.43 8.17 3.21
CA ALA A 51 -11.12 8.24 1.94
C ALA A 51 -12.63 8.25 2.22
N ARG A 52 -13.36 9.16 1.57
CA ARG A 52 -14.82 9.14 1.57
C ARG A 52 -15.24 8.24 0.40
N PHE A 53 -16.11 7.29 0.69
CA PHE A 53 -16.70 6.44 -0.33
C PHE A 53 -17.93 7.11 -0.94
N PRO A 54 -18.21 6.90 -2.25
CA PRO A 54 -17.47 6.05 -3.19
C PRO A 54 -16.18 6.72 -3.72
N ILE A 55 -15.16 5.90 -4.03
CA ILE A 55 -13.87 6.40 -4.57
C ILE A 55 -14.03 6.89 -6.01
N PHE A 56 -14.96 6.29 -6.75
CA PHE A 56 -15.29 6.65 -8.12
C PHE A 56 -16.72 7.19 -8.18
N ASP A 57 -16.90 8.32 -8.87
CA ASP A 57 -18.21 8.91 -9.07
C ASP A 57 -19.00 8.11 -10.12
N SER A 58 -20.24 7.74 -9.78
CA SER A 58 -21.17 7.11 -10.72
C SER A 58 -22.02 8.17 -11.40
N LYS A 59 -22.28 8.00 -12.70
CA LYS A 59 -23.25 8.81 -13.46
C LYS A 59 -24.70 8.59 -12.99
N ALA A 60 -24.97 7.43 -12.39
CA ALA A 60 -26.25 7.09 -11.79
C ALA A 60 -26.00 6.69 -10.32
N PRO A 61 -26.05 7.64 -9.38
CA PRO A 61 -25.82 7.35 -7.96
C PRO A 61 -27.00 6.57 -7.38
N GLY A 62 -26.70 5.56 -6.54
CA GLY A 62 -27.70 4.72 -5.90
C GLY A 62 -27.09 3.46 -5.32
N SER A 63 -27.88 2.72 -4.52
CA SER A 63 -27.51 1.40 -4.02
C SER A 63 -28.50 0.35 -4.53
N LEU A 64 -27.99 -0.80 -4.95
CA LEU A 64 -28.79 -1.94 -5.38
C LEU A 64 -28.79 -2.99 -4.27
N ARG A 65 -29.99 -3.44 -3.87
CA ARG A 65 -30.15 -4.59 -2.98
C ARG A 65 -30.41 -5.83 -3.81
N LEU A 66 -29.36 -6.59 -4.10
CA LEU A 66 -29.43 -7.82 -4.89
C LEU A 66 -28.97 -9.00 -4.03
N SER A 67 -29.62 -10.15 -4.21
CA SER A 67 -29.13 -11.43 -3.70
C SER A 67 -28.13 -12.04 -4.69
N ASN A 68 -27.29 -12.96 -4.22
CA ASN A 68 -26.34 -13.68 -5.09
C ASN A 68 -27.07 -14.38 -6.26
N ALA A 69 -28.24 -14.97 -6.00
CA ALA A 69 -29.06 -15.59 -7.04
C ALA A 69 -29.59 -14.57 -8.06
N GLY A 70 -29.94 -13.35 -7.60
CA GLY A 70 -30.35 -12.26 -8.47
C GLY A 70 -29.23 -11.77 -9.39
N ILE A 71 -28.00 -11.68 -8.87
CA ILE A 71 -26.80 -11.31 -9.64
C ILE A 71 -26.56 -12.34 -10.75
N ALA A 72 -26.50 -13.64 -10.39
CA ALA A 72 -26.25 -14.70 -11.36
C ALA A 72 -27.27 -14.74 -12.52
N LYS A 73 -28.54 -14.45 -12.23
CA LYS A 73 -29.59 -14.37 -13.26
C LYS A 73 -29.37 -13.19 -14.22
N LEU A 74 -28.97 -12.04 -13.70
CA LEU A 74 -28.71 -10.84 -14.52
C LEU A 74 -27.49 -11.03 -15.40
N GLU A 75 -26.40 -11.57 -14.86
CA GLU A 75 -25.18 -11.88 -15.60
C GLU A 75 -25.45 -12.88 -16.74
N ALA A 76 -26.14 -13.99 -16.46
CA ALA A 76 -26.50 -14.97 -17.48
C ALA A 76 -27.39 -14.37 -18.60
N ALA A 77 -28.34 -13.50 -18.25
CA ALA A 77 -29.17 -12.82 -19.24
C ALA A 77 -28.34 -11.84 -20.09
N GLU A 78 -27.36 -11.16 -19.50
CA GLU A 78 -26.45 -10.28 -20.22
C GLU A 78 -25.51 -11.03 -21.15
N ASP A 79 -24.98 -12.18 -20.71
CA ASP A 79 -24.14 -13.06 -21.54
C ASP A 79 -24.89 -13.56 -22.77
N VAL A 80 -26.13 -14.02 -22.60
CA VAL A 80 -26.98 -14.41 -23.75
C VAL A 80 -27.23 -13.22 -24.67
N ARG A 81 -27.50 -12.03 -24.13
CA ARG A 81 -27.71 -10.81 -24.94
C ARG A 81 -26.46 -10.41 -25.72
N ARG A 82 -25.28 -10.50 -25.11
CA ARG A 82 -24.02 -10.02 -25.67
C ARG A 82 -23.33 -11.04 -26.57
N HIS A 83 -23.44 -12.31 -26.24
CA HIS A 83 -22.71 -13.42 -26.87
C HIS A 83 -23.61 -14.49 -27.50
N GLY A 84 -24.93 -14.42 -27.32
CA GLY A 84 -25.88 -15.41 -27.85
C GLY A 84 -26.13 -15.35 -29.36
N ARG A 85 -25.50 -14.43 -30.11
CA ARG A 85 -25.43 -14.51 -31.58
C ARG A 85 -24.04 -14.94 -32.04
N ALA A 86 -23.77 -16.23 -31.84
CA ALA A 86 -22.73 -16.95 -32.54
C ALA A 86 -23.20 -18.38 -32.83
N ARG A 87 -24.29 -18.50 -33.59
CA ARG A 87 -24.63 -19.55 -34.57
C ARG A 87 -26.10 -19.45 -34.96
#